data_AF-X1QZK2-F1
#
_entry.id   AF-X1QZK2-F1
#
_cell.length_a   1.000
_cell.length_b   1.000
_cell.length_c   1.000
_cell.angle_alpha   90.00
_cell.angle_beta   90.00
_cell.angle_gamma   90.00
#
_symmetry.space_group_name_H-M   'P 1'
#
loop_
_entity.id
_entity.type
_entity.pdbx_description
1 polymer ?
#
loop_
_entity_poly.entity_id
_entity_poly.type
_entity_poly.pdbx_seq_one_letter_code
_entity_poly.pdbx_strand_id
1 'polypeptide(L)' 'NMDEILRCVKALQLASKEKVATPANWPNNELFGDHVIIPPATDVKTAKERLANAGKDYECLDWWLCHKKL' A
#
# COMPACT_ATOMS: atom_id res chain seq x y z
N ASN A 1 9.10 2.81 -24.22
CA ASN A 1 8.71 2.53 -22.82
C ASN A 1 7.25 2.95 -22.59
N MET A 2 6.32 2.44 -23.41
CA MET A 2 4.90 2.81 -23.30
C MET A 2 4.17 2.01 -22.22
N ASP A 3 4.63 0.79 -21.97
CA ASP A 3 4.08 -0.08 -20.92
C ASP A 3 4.28 0.54 -19.52
N GLU A 4 5.39 1.24 -19.29
CA GLU A 4 5.62 1.95 -18.03
C GLU A 4 4.69 3.15 -17.85
N ILE A 5 4.37 3.88 -18.93
CA ILE A 5 3.37 4.95 -18.89
C ILE A 5 2.01 4.36 -18.54
N LEU A 6 1.63 3.25 -19.18
CA LEU A 6 0.38 2.56 -18.88
C LEU A 6 0.33 2.05 -17.43
N ARG A 7 1.43 1.49 -16.92
CA ARG A 7 1.57 1.04 -15.53
C ARG A 7 1.40 2.19 -14.56
N CYS A 8 2.09 3.32 -14.80
CA CYS A 8 2.00 4.51 -13.97
C CYS A 8 0.59 5.08 -13.93
N VAL A 9 -0.08 5.21 -15.08
CA VAL A 9 -1.46 5.74 -15.13
C VAL A 9 -2.42 4.82 -14.38
N LYS A 10 -2.31 3.49 -14.55
CA LYS A 10 -3.12 2.52 -13.80
C LYS A 10 -2.89 2.63 -12.29
N ALA A 11 -1.63 2.72 -11.87
CA ALA A 11 -1.26 2.87 -10.46
C ALA A 11 -1.80 4.18 -9.86
N LEU A 12 -1.73 5.30 -10.61
CA LEU A 12 -2.27 6.60 -10.19
C LEU A 12 -3.80 6.58 -10.08
N GLN A 13 -4.50 5.99 -11.06
CA GLN A 13 -5.95 5.85 -11.03
C GLN A 13 -6.42 5.02 -9.84
N LEU A 14 -5.75 3.89 -9.58
CA LEU A 14 -6.04 3.02 -8.46
C LEU A 14 -5.78 3.73 -7.11
N ALA A 15 -4.61 4.37 -6.96
CA ALA A 15 -4.24 5.11 -5.76
C ALA A 15 -5.25 6.20 -5.42
N SER A 16 -5.72 6.94 -6.43
CA SER A 16 -6.73 7.99 -6.27
C SER A 16 -8.10 7.42 -5.89
N LYS A 17 -8.55 6.34 -6.53
CA LYS A 17 -9.85 5.72 -6.30
C LYS A 17 -9.97 5.08 -4.91
N GLU A 18 -8.96 4.30 -4.53
CA GLU A 18 -8.97 3.48 -3.31
C GLU A 18 -8.28 4.18 -2.12
N LYS A 19 -7.71 5.38 -2.34
CA LYS A 19 -6.95 6.16 -1.35
C LYS A 19 -5.79 5.36 -0.73
N VAL A 20 -5.05 4.66 -1.57
CA VAL A 20 -3.88 3.84 -1.21
C VAL A 20 -2.62 4.33 -1.90
N ALA A 21 -1.46 3.94 -1.41
CA ALA A 21 -0.19 4.12 -2.10
C ALA A 21 0.18 2.84 -2.86
N THR A 22 0.83 2.98 -4.02
CA THR A 22 1.32 1.83 -4.80
C THR A 22 2.82 1.64 -4.54
N PRO A 23 3.28 0.40 -4.28
CA PRO A 23 4.70 0.13 -4.10
C PRO A 23 5.48 0.27 -5.42
N ALA A 24 6.81 0.33 -5.33
CA ALA A 24 7.68 0.37 -6.50
C ALA A 24 7.41 -0.84 -7.41
N ASN A 25 7.42 -0.65 -8.73
CA ASN A 25 7.15 -1.70 -9.72
C ASN A 25 5.81 -2.45 -9.57
N TRP A 26 4.84 -1.91 -8.83
CA TRP A 26 3.50 -2.48 -8.75
C TRP A 26 2.90 -2.72 -10.15
N PRO A 27 2.27 -3.88 -10.43
CA PRO A 27 1.87 -4.95 -9.50
C PRO A 27 2.89 -6.08 -9.31
N ASN A 28 4.14 -5.89 -9.74
CA ASN A 28 5.20 -6.90 -9.63
C ASN A 28 6.26 -6.46 -8.61
N ASN A 29 5.82 -5.88 -7.48
CA ASN A 29 6.76 -5.47 -6.44
C ASN A 29 7.46 -6.68 -5.83
N GLU A 30 8.76 -6.56 -5.53
CA GLU A 30 9.58 -7.67 -5.02
C GLU A 30 9.16 -8.15 -3.62
N LEU A 31 8.61 -7.26 -2.79
CA LEU A 31 8.21 -7.56 -1.42
C LEU A 31 6.71 -7.83 -1.28
N PHE A 32 5.90 -7.07 -2.02
CA PHE A 32 4.46 -6.99 -1.82
C PHE A 32 3.65 -7.45 -3.04
N GLY A 33 4.28 -7.81 -4.16
CA GLY A 33 3.59 -8.21 -5.38
C GLY A 33 2.57 -7.15 -5.84
N ASP A 34 1.30 -7.56 -5.90
CA ASP A 34 0.16 -6.74 -6.29
C ASP A 34 -0.56 -6.06 -5.12
N HIS A 35 -0.06 -6.21 -3.89
CA HIS A 35 -0.60 -5.52 -2.73
C HIS A 35 -0.38 -4.01 -2.81
N VAL A 36 -1.23 -3.28 -2.11
CA VAL A 36 -1.16 -1.82 -1.97
C VAL A 36 -0.78 -1.41 -0.56
N ILE A 37 -0.08 -0.29 -0.46
CA ILE A 37 0.37 0.27 0.81
C ILE A 37 -0.74 1.17 1.37
N ILE A 38 -1.05 0.96 2.64
CA ILE A 38 -1.95 1.83 3.40
C ILE A 38 -1.15 3.08 3.80
N PRO A 39 -1.65 4.30 3.51
CA PRO A 39 -0.94 5.53 3.88
C PRO A 39 -0.56 5.52 5.36
N PRO A 40 0.66 5.96 5.74
CA PRO A 40 1.16 5.84 7.11
C PRO A 40 0.28 6.61 8.12
N ALA A 41 0.29 6.17 9.37
CA ALA A 41 -0.43 6.85 10.44
C ALA A 41 0.28 8.17 10.78
N THR A 42 -0.48 9.25 10.97
CA THR A 42 0.06 10.58 11.32
C THR A 42 0.23 10.77 12.83
N ASP A 43 -0.36 9.90 13.65
CA ASP A 43 -0.45 10.07 15.10
C ASP A 43 -0.15 8.76 15.84
N VAL A 44 0.41 8.89 17.05
CA VAL A 44 0.89 7.76 17.87
C VAL A 44 -0.25 6.81 18.27
N LYS A 45 -1.45 7.35 18.50
CA LYS A 45 -2.63 6.54 18.85
C LYS A 45 -3.00 5.62 17.69
N THR A 46 -3.13 6.18 16.49
CA THR A 46 -3.48 5.48 15.25
C THR A 46 -2.42 4.45 14.87
N ALA A 47 -1.13 4.75 15.10
CA ALA A 47 -0.03 3.80 14.91
C ALA A 47 -0.15 2.56 15.83
N LYS A 48 -0.48 2.76 17.12
CA LYS A 48 -0.70 1.66 18.06
C LYS A 48 -1.92 0.81 17.69
N GLU A 49 -3.02 1.45 17.31
CA GLU A 49 -4.23 0.76 16.86
C GLU A 49 -3.97 -0.06 15.60
N ARG A 50 -3.14 0.42 14.67
CA ARG A 50 -2.76 -0.35 13.48
C ARG A 50 -1.96 -1.58 13.80
N LEU A 51 -0.92 -1.46 14.63
CA LEU A 51 -0.12 -2.61 15.04
C LEU A 51 -0.97 -3.65 15.80
N ALA A 52 -1.89 -3.20 16.64
CA ALA A 52 -2.78 -4.09 17.38
C ALA A 52 -3.78 -4.85 16.48
N ASN A 53 -4.12 -4.27 15.32
CA ASN A 53 -5.07 -4.84 14.36
C ASN A 53 -4.40 -5.53 13.16
N ALA A 54 -3.06 -5.57 13.11
CA ALA A 54 -2.31 -6.26 12.08
C ALA A 54 -2.61 -7.77 12.11
N GLY A 55 -2.81 -8.38 10.93
CA GLY A 55 -3.06 -9.83 10.79
C GLY A 55 -4.53 -10.23 10.52
N LYS A 56 -5.44 -9.27 10.36
CA LYS A 56 -6.80 -9.52 9.84
C LYS A 56 -6.92 -9.08 8.38
N ASP A 57 -7.02 -7.76 8.19
CA ASP A 57 -7.33 -7.16 6.89
C ASP A 57 -6.09 -6.58 6.19
N TYR A 58 -4.98 -6.48 6.91
CA TYR A 58 -3.70 -5.96 6.43
C TYR A 58 -2.54 -6.50 7.27
N GLU A 59 -1.37 -6.52 6.64
CA GLU A 59 -0.11 -6.92 7.26
C GLU A 59 0.77 -5.68 7.43
N CYS A 60 1.50 -5.61 8.54
CA CYS A 60 2.41 -4.51 8.84
C CYS A 60 3.80 -5.07 9.10
N LEU A 61 4.78 -4.57 8.36
CA LEU A 61 6.19 -4.80 8.69
C LEU A 61 6.61 -3.90 9.87
N ASP A 62 6.04 -2.70 9.93
CA ASP A 62 6.22 -1.74 11.01
C ASP A 62 5.00 -0.80 11.06
N TRP A 63 4.90 0.06 12.09
CA TRP A 63 3.74 0.94 12.31
C TRP A 63 3.45 1.90 11.13
N TRP A 64 4.49 2.27 10.39
CA TRP A 64 4.42 3.17 9.23
C TRP A 64 4.29 2.42 7.90
N LEU A 65 4.54 1.11 7.88
CA LEU A 65 4.54 0.30 6.66
C LEU A 65 3.58 -0.88 6.80
N CYS A 66 2.32 -0.62 6.43
CA CYS A 66 1.28 -1.63 6.32
C CYS A 66 0.81 -1.77 4.88
N HIS A 67 0.57 -2.99 4.45
CA HIS A 67 0.06 -3.31 3.12
C HIS A 67 -1.15 -4.25 3.20
N LYS A 68 -2.00 -4.19 2.19
CA LYS A 68 -3.16 -5.06 2.05
C LYS A 68 -3.32 -5.53 0.62
N LYS A 69 -3.95 -6.69 0.48
CA LYS A 69 -4.46 -7.13 -0.81
C LYS A 69 -5.68 -6.28 -1.19
N LEU A 70 -5.80 -5.98 -2.49
CA LEU A 70 -6.94 -5.27 -3.06
C LEU A 70 -8.11 -6.22 -3.34
#